data_AF-A0A5N9E182-F1
#
_entry.id   AF-A0A5N9E182-F1
#
_cell.length_a   1.000
_cell.length_b   1.000
_cell.length_c   1.000
_cell.angle_alpha   90.00
_cell.angle_beta   90.00
_cell.angle_gamma   90.00
#
_symmetry.space_group_name_H-M   'P 1'
#
loop_
_entity.id
_entity.type
_entity.pdbx_description
1 polymer ?
#
loop_
_entity_poly.entity_id
_entity_poly.type
_entity_poly.pdbx_seq_one_letter_code
_entity_poly.pdbx_strand_id
1 'polypeptide(L)'
;MPPQEDSSPTQDSFSEQELGKFQTLMDIVARLRAPGGCPWDREQTHESLKRNLLEESYEVIEAIDQGDPAVLSEELGDLLVQVAFHADIAKEAGDFQLEDVLREINAKLVRRHPHVFADGHAKDAREVERNWEQIKAEERKAKGESKSPVEGIPGNLPALAYAQLMQDRVGKAGFEWDDISGVLDKIVEEVAELKAAATPEEKMHELGDLLFTMVNLTRWSGEHAEDVLRKANQRFGKRYLGMEKLAAERSLDFNSLSLNQKEELWQEAKRLVG
;
A
#
# COMPACT_ATOMS: atom_id res chain seq x y z
N MET A 1 27.71 27.27 -54.12
CA MET A 1 27.45 26.59 -52.83
C MET A 1 25.95 26.41 -52.72
N PRO A 2 25.42 25.18 -52.80
CA PRO A 2 24.05 24.94 -52.40
C PRO A 2 23.95 25.07 -50.87
N PRO A 3 22.81 25.55 -50.34
CA PRO A 3 22.61 25.65 -48.90
C PRO A 3 22.63 24.25 -48.28
N GLN A 4 23.38 24.12 -47.19
CA GLN A 4 23.43 22.91 -46.38
C GLN A 4 22.03 22.63 -45.85
N GLU A 5 21.50 21.45 -46.17
CA GLU A 5 20.34 20.89 -45.50
C GLU A 5 20.68 20.73 -44.02
N ASP A 6 19.90 21.41 -43.20
CA ASP A 6 19.92 21.34 -41.76
C ASP A 6 19.57 19.90 -41.33
N SER A 7 20.60 19.15 -40.92
CA SER A 7 20.44 17.82 -40.35
C SER A 7 19.98 17.97 -38.91
N SER A 8 18.68 18.23 -38.75
CA SER A 8 18.01 18.05 -37.48
C SER A 8 18.25 16.60 -37.01
N PRO A 9 18.71 16.38 -35.77
CA PRO A 9 18.97 15.04 -35.28
C PRO A 9 17.65 14.26 -35.28
N THR A 10 17.67 13.09 -35.90
CA THR A 10 16.58 12.13 -35.89
C THR A 10 16.16 11.89 -34.45
N GLN A 11 14.90 12.16 -34.11
CA GLN A 11 14.31 11.63 -32.89
C GLN A 11 14.43 10.11 -32.95
N ASP A 12 15.35 9.53 -32.18
CA ASP A 12 15.41 8.08 -32.00
C ASP A 12 14.06 7.62 -31.43
N SER A 13 13.18 7.16 -32.31
CA SER A 13 11.88 6.63 -31.94
C SER A 13 12.05 5.16 -31.62
N PHE A 14 11.63 4.77 -30.43
CA PHE A 14 11.53 3.37 -30.06
C PHE A 14 10.40 2.73 -30.86
N SER A 15 10.65 1.56 -31.44
CA SER A 15 9.60 0.75 -32.06
C SER A 15 8.64 0.21 -31.01
N GLU A 16 7.42 -0.15 -31.41
CA GLU A 16 6.42 -0.74 -30.51
C GLU A 16 6.94 -2.02 -29.82
N GLN A 17 7.76 -2.81 -30.51
CA GLN A 17 8.40 -3.99 -29.92
C GLN A 17 9.46 -3.64 -28.87
N GLU A 18 10.16 -2.52 -29.01
CA GLU A 18 11.11 -2.05 -28.01
C GLU A 18 10.41 -1.52 -26.76
N LEU A 19 9.30 -0.80 -26.92
CA LEU A 19 8.51 -0.28 -25.81
C LEU A 19 8.00 -1.38 -24.85
N GLY A 20 7.83 -2.62 -25.33
CA GLY A 20 7.45 -3.77 -24.50
C GLY A 20 8.57 -4.38 -23.65
N LYS A 21 9.78 -3.80 -23.60
CA LYS A 21 10.95 -4.38 -22.90
C LYS A 21 11.30 -3.58 -21.65
N PHE A 22 11.57 -4.29 -20.55
CA PHE A 22 12.04 -3.68 -19.31
C PHE A 22 13.36 -2.90 -19.47
N GLN A 23 14.28 -3.40 -20.31
CA GLN A 23 15.52 -2.67 -20.60
C GLN A 23 15.25 -1.32 -21.26
N THR A 24 14.25 -1.23 -22.13
CA THR A 24 13.89 0.02 -22.79
C THR A 24 13.36 1.06 -21.81
N LEU A 25 12.60 0.66 -20.78
CA LEU A 25 12.24 1.55 -19.67
C LEU A 25 13.49 2.12 -18.97
N MET A 26 14.45 1.26 -18.64
CA MET A 26 15.70 1.72 -17.99
C MET A 26 16.49 2.67 -18.88
N ASP A 27 16.58 2.39 -20.17
CA ASP A 27 17.28 3.25 -21.14
C ASP A 27 16.59 4.61 -21.29
N ILE A 28 15.25 4.63 -21.26
CA ILE A 28 14.45 5.87 -21.28
C ILE A 28 14.73 6.70 -20.02
N VAL A 29 14.65 6.11 -18.82
CA VAL A 29 14.90 6.84 -17.57
C VAL A 29 16.31 7.41 -17.52
N ALA A 30 17.32 6.60 -17.90
CA ALA A 30 18.70 7.06 -17.98
C ALA A 30 18.85 8.24 -18.98
N ARG A 31 18.16 8.20 -20.13
CA ARG A 31 18.15 9.30 -21.10
C ARG A 31 17.45 10.55 -20.56
N LEU A 32 16.33 10.39 -19.83
CA LEU A 32 15.62 11.50 -19.21
C LEU A 32 16.51 12.22 -18.19
N ARG A 33 17.32 11.48 -17.44
CA ARG A 33 18.19 12.02 -16.38
C ARG A 33 19.57 12.50 -16.87
N ALA A 34 20.02 12.05 -18.03
CA ALA A 34 21.31 12.43 -18.61
C ALA A 34 21.44 13.95 -18.91
N PRO A 35 22.68 14.48 -19.07
CA PRO A 35 22.88 15.84 -19.59
C PRO A 35 22.19 16.03 -20.96
N GLY A 36 21.37 17.07 -21.08
CA GLY A 36 20.54 17.31 -22.27
C GLY A 36 19.18 16.58 -22.26
N GLY A 37 18.91 15.76 -21.24
CA GLY A 37 17.60 15.18 -20.94
C GLY A 37 16.64 16.19 -20.29
N CYS A 38 15.58 15.66 -19.67
CA CYS A 38 14.55 16.44 -19.00
C CYS A 38 15.10 17.10 -17.72
N PRO A 39 15.02 18.44 -17.59
CA PRO A 39 15.50 19.13 -16.39
C PRO A 39 14.83 18.67 -15.09
N TRP A 40 13.52 18.39 -15.15
CA TRP A 40 12.75 17.95 -13.98
C TRP A 40 13.15 16.55 -13.52
N ASP A 41 13.30 15.60 -14.45
CA ASP A 41 13.68 14.22 -14.15
C ASP A 41 15.09 14.15 -13.56
N ARG A 42 16.01 14.95 -14.10
CA ARG A 42 17.40 15.04 -13.65
C ARG A 42 17.53 15.57 -12.22
N GLU A 43 16.66 16.48 -11.80
CA GLU A 43 16.69 17.07 -10.45
C GLU A 43 16.11 16.13 -9.37
N GLN A 44 15.48 15.01 -9.75
CA GLN A 44 14.89 14.09 -8.79
C GLN A 44 15.96 13.36 -7.95
N THR A 45 15.66 13.21 -6.65
CA THR A 45 16.42 12.40 -5.70
C THR A 45 15.53 11.30 -5.10
N HIS A 46 16.11 10.38 -4.32
CA HIS A 46 15.32 9.40 -3.57
C HIS A 46 14.28 10.08 -2.67
N GLU A 47 14.63 11.20 -2.05
CA GLU A 47 13.76 11.92 -1.13
C GLU A 47 12.60 12.62 -1.85
N SER A 48 12.83 13.22 -3.03
CA SER A 48 11.78 13.92 -3.76
C SER A 48 10.74 12.95 -4.33
N LEU A 49 11.16 11.75 -4.73
CA LEU A 49 10.29 10.73 -5.33
C LEU A 49 9.45 9.93 -4.32
N LYS A 50 9.71 10.03 -3.00
CA LYS A 50 8.93 9.31 -1.98
C LYS A 50 7.43 9.60 -2.07
N ARG A 51 7.05 10.83 -2.41
CA ARG A 51 5.65 11.23 -2.53
C ARG A 51 4.99 10.50 -3.70
N ASN A 52 5.62 10.58 -4.88
CA ASN A 52 5.14 9.91 -6.08
C ASN A 52 5.04 8.39 -5.85
N LEU A 53 6.06 7.74 -5.29
CA LEU A 53 6.01 6.31 -4.96
C LEU A 53 4.80 5.94 -4.08
N LEU A 54 4.45 6.80 -3.12
CA LEU A 54 3.28 6.58 -2.27
C LEU A 54 1.96 6.79 -3.04
N GLU A 55 1.90 7.82 -3.89
CA GLU A 55 0.76 8.12 -4.77
C GLU A 55 0.50 6.94 -5.72
N GLU A 56 1.49 6.51 -6.51
CA GLU A 56 1.37 5.37 -7.44
C GLU A 56 0.97 4.08 -6.71
N SER A 57 1.48 3.88 -5.49
CA SER A 57 1.11 2.70 -4.68
C SER A 57 -0.38 2.71 -4.32
N TYR A 58 -0.96 3.89 -4.04
CA TYR A 58 -2.38 4.00 -3.76
C TYR A 58 -3.25 3.92 -5.02
N GLU A 59 -2.77 4.40 -6.16
CA GLU A 59 -3.47 4.28 -7.44
C GLU A 59 -3.53 2.81 -7.90
N VAL A 60 -2.45 2.04 -7.74
CA VAL A 60 -2.47 0.57 -7.93
C VAL A 60 -3.51 -0.09 -7.01
N ILE A 61 -3.56 0.28 -5.73
CA ILE A 61 -4.54 -0.26 -4.77
C ILE A 61 -5.97 0.08 -5.20
N GLU A 62 -6.21 1.32 -5.64
CA GLU A 62 -7.51 1.75 -6.15
C GLU A 62 -7.92 0.97 -7.40
N ALA A 63 -7.01 0.77 -8.36
CA ALA A 63 -7.26 -0.01 -9.56
C ALA A 63 -7.65 -1.47 -9.23
N ILE A 64 -6.99 -2.08 -8.23
CA ILE A 64 -7.35 -3.41 -7.71
C ILE A 64 -8.76 -3.39 -7.11
N ASP A 65 -9.07 -2.41 -6.25
CA ASP A 65 -10.38 -2.28 -5.59
C ASP A 65 -11.52 -2.05 -6.61
N GLN A 66 -11.24 -1.36 -7.72
CA GLN A 66 -12.19 -1.12 -8.81
C GLN A 66 -12.34 -2.32 -9.76
N GLY A 67 -11.34 -3.20 -9.82
CA GLY A 67 -11.35 -4.39 -10.67
C GLY A 67 -11.21 -4.08 -12.17
N ASP A 68 -10.56 -2.96 -12.52
CA ASP A 68 -10.29 -2.57 -13.90
C ASP A 68 -8.87 -3.02 -14.33
N PRO A 69 -8.75 -4.03 -15.22
CA PRO A 69 -7.45 -4.54 -15.63
C PRO A 69 -6.62 -3.56 -16.47
N ALA A 70 -7.27 -2.63 -17.18
CA ALA A 70 -6.56 -1.66 -18.02
C ALA A 70 -5.90 -0.60 -17.14
N VAL A 71 -6.66 -0.03 -16.19
CA VAL A 71 -6.13 0.92 -15.20
C VAL A 71 -5.05 0.23 -14.37
N LEU A 72 -5.28 -0.99 -13.88
CA LEU A 72 -4.25 -1.72 -13.13
C LEU A 72 -2.94 -1.91 -13.91
N SER A 73 -3.02 -2.15 -15.21
CA SER A 73 -1.82 -2.28 -16.05
C SER A 73 -1.08 -0.95 -16.22
N GLU A 74 -1.78 0.17 -16.25
CA GLU A 74 -1.22 1.52 -16.33
C GLU A 74 -0.50 1.88 -15.03
N GLU A 75 -1.19 1.77 -13.89
CA GLU A 75 -0.64 2.10 -12.56
C GLU A 75 0.55 1.21 -12.16
N LEU A 76 0.54 -0.07 -12.56
CA LEU A 76 1.71 -0.95 -12.37
C LEU A 76 2.92 -0.48 -13.19
N GLY A 77 2.68 0.13 -14.35
CA GLY A 77 3.71 0.78 -15.16
C GLY A 77 4.31 1.99 -14.45
N ASP A 78 3.48 2.85 -13.85
CA ASP A 78 3.95 4.02 -13.12
C ASP A 78 4.71 3.63 -11.85
N LEU A 79 4.27 2.57 -11.15
CA LEU A 79 5.03 2.00 -10.05
C LEU A 79 6.40 1.43 -10.51
N LEU A 80 6.48 0.83 -11.71
CA LEU A 80 7.75 0.39 -12.29
C LEU A 80 8.67 1.57 -12.64
N VAL A 81 8.13 2.70 -13.10
CA VAL A 81 8.89 3.92 -13.35
C VAL A 81 9.57 4.39 -12.06
N GLN A 82 8.87 4.36 -10.91
CA GLN A 82 9.49 4.70 -9.62
C GLN A 82 10.69 3.81 -9.30
N VAL A 83 10.57 2.48 -9.49
CA VAL A 83 11.69 1.54 -9.29
C VAL A 83 12.86 1.88 -10.22
N ALA A 84 12.60 2.19 -11.49
CA ALA A 84 13.61 2.54 -12.47
C ALA A 84 14.35 3.84 -12.09
N PHE A 85 13.64 4.88 -11.65
CA PHE A 85 14.25 6.13 -11.18
C PHE A 85 15.14 5.90 -9.94
N HIS A 86 14.66 5.15 -8.95
CA HIS A 86 15.49 4.84 -7.77
C HIS A 86 16.74 4.03 -8.15
N ALA A 87 16.64 3.07 -9.07
CA ALA A 87 17.79 2.32 -9.52
C ALA A 87 18.80 3.17 -10.31
N ASP A 88 18.33 4.10 -11.15
CA ASP A 88 19.20 5.02 -11.89
C ASP A 88 19.91 6.03 -10.97
N ILE A 89 19.19 6.65 -10.03
CA ILE A 89 19.77 7.55 -9.01
C ILE A 89 20.87 6.83 -8.21
N ALA A 90 20.62 5.60 -7.77
CA ALA A 90 21.60 4.84 -6.99
C ALA A 90 22.84 4.45 -7.81
N LYS A 91 22.64 4.14 -9.10
CA LYS A 91 23.74 3.87 -10.03
C LYS A 91 24.62 5.10 -10.25
N GLU A 92 24.01 6.29 -10.39
CA GLU A 92 24.74 7.56 -10.51
C GLU A 92 25.56 7.87 -9.25
N ALA A 93 25.03 7.55 -8.06
CA ALA A 93 25.74 7.71 -6.78
C ALA A 93 26.85 6.67 -6.56
N GLY A 94 26.84 5.57 -7.32
CA GLY A 94 27.76 4.44 -7.13
C GLY A 94 27.40 3.53 -5.95
N ASP A 95 26.16 3.59 -5.46
CA ASP A 95 25.69 2.86 -4.28
C ASP A 95 25.27 1.42 -4.62
N PHE A 96 24.39 1.24 -5.61
CA PHE A 96 23.95 -0.05 -6.13
C PHE A 96 23.41 0.10 -7.55
N GLN A 97 23.26 -1.03 -8.26
CA GLN A 97 22.64 -1.07 -9.60
C GLN A 97 21.39 -1.96 -9.60
N LEU A 98 20.61 -1.88 -10.68
CA LEU A 98 19.39 -2.67 -10.83
C LEU A 98 19.66 -4.19 -10.70
N GLU A 99 20.80 -4.65 -11.20
CA GLU A 99 21.24 -6.03 -11.10
C GLU A 99 21.42 -6.50 -9.66
N ASP A 100 21.79 -5.61 -8.75
CA ASP A 100 21.92 -5.92 -7.32
C ASP A 100 20.53 -6.11 -6.70
N VAL A 101 19.58 -5.23 -7.02
CA VAL A 101 18.17 -5.33 -6.60
C VAL A 101 17.57 -6.64 -7.10
N LEU A 102 17.71 -6.93 -8.39
CA LEU A 102 17.21 -8.15 -9.03
C LEU A 102 17.84 -9.40 -8.42
N ARG A 103 19.16 -9.39 -8.19
CA ARG A 103 19.86 -10.52 -7.57
C ARG A 103 19.38 -10.77 -6.16
N GLU A 104 19.20 -9.71 -5.36
CA GLU A 104 18.73 -9.85 -3.99
C GLU A 104 17.31 -10.43 -3.94
N ILE A 105 16.37 -9.86 -4.71
CA ILE A 105 14.97 -10.33 -4.69
C ILE A 105 14.85 -11.75 -5.26
N ASN A 106 15.55 -12.07 -6.35
CA ASN A 106 15.52 -13.40 -6.94
C ASN A 106 16.12 -14.45 -6.00
N ALA A 107 17.28 -14.19 -5.41
CA ALA A 107 17.89 -15.11 -4.43
C ALA A 107 16.99 -15.29 -3.20
N LYS A 108 16.32 -14.22 -2.75
CA LYS A 108 15.36 -14.26 -1.62
C LYS A 108 14.12 -15.07 -1.96
N LEU A 109 13.53 -14.89 -3.13
CA LEU A 109 12.36 -15.65 -3.59
C LEU A 109 12.70 -17.13 -3.75
N VAL A 110 13.79 -17.48 -4.43
CA VAL A 110 14.23 -18.87 -4.59
C VAL A 110 14.45 -19.54 -3.23
N ARG A 111 15.19 -18.89 -2.32
CA ARG A 111 15.47 -19.43 -0.97
C ARG A 111 14.22 -19.62 -0.12
N ARG A 112 13.25 -18.70 -0.21
CA ARG A 112 11.99 -18.79 0.56
C ARG A 112 10.95 -19.73 -0.07
N HIS A 113 11.19 -20.26 -1.26
CA HIS A 113 10.33 -21.24 -1.92
C HIS A 113 11.05 -22.56 -2.21
N PRO A 114 11.59 -23.26 -1.18
CA PRO A 114 12.26 -24.53 -1.38
C PRO A 114 11.32 -25.61 -1.96
N HIS A 115 10.01 -25.47 -1.76
CA HIS A 115 8.99 -26.36 -2.33
C HIS A 115 8.77 -26.17 -3.85
N VAL A 116 9.26 -25.08 -4.43
CA VAL A 116 9.20 -24.82 -5.89
C VAL A 116 10.57 -25.05 -6.53
N PHE A 117 11.65 -24.61 -5.88
CA PHE A 117 12.99 -24.53 -6.49
C PHE A 117 14.00 -25.54 -5.92
N ALA A 118 13.59 -26.42 -5.00
CA ALA A 118 14.43 -27.45 -4.39
C ALA A 118 13.58 -28.67 -3.99
N ASP A 119 14.09 -29.52 -3.09
CA ASP A 119 13.41 -30.72 -2.59
C ASP A 119 12.46 -30.45 -1.42
N GLY A 120 11.99 -29.20 -1.27
CA GLY A 120 11.03 -28.85 -0.22
C GLY A 120 9.65 -29.44 -0.47
N HIS A 121 8.86 -29.58 0.59
CA HIS A 121 7.46 -29.97 0.49
C HIS A 121 6.57 -28.96 1.22
N ALA A 122 5.44 -28.63 0.61
CA ALA A 122 4.34 -27.92 1.26
C ALA A 122 3.02 -28.47 0.71
N LYS A 123 2.15 -28.90 1.60
CA LYS A 123 0.86 -29.52 1.26
C LYS A 123 -0.22 -28.50 1.01
N ASP A 124 -0.12 -27.34 1.66
CA ASP A 124 -1.10 -26.26 1.58
C ASP A 124 -0.46 -24.90 1.87
N ALA A 125 -1.24 -23.83 1.68
CA ALA A 125 -0.80 -22.46 1.89
C ALA A 125 -0.38 -22.18 3.36
N ARG A 126 -0.99 -22.84 4.35
CA ARG A 126 -0.65 -22.66 5.76
C ARG A 126 0.74 -23.23 6.06
N GLU A 127 1.07 -24.37 5.45
CA GLU A 127 2.41 -24.95 5.55
C GLU A 127 3.45 -24.08 4.85
N VAL A 128 3.13 -23.49 3.69
CA VAL A 128 4.01 -22.50 3.03
C VAL A 128 4.29 -21.31 3.95
N GLU A 129 3.26 -20.75 4.58
CA GLU A 129 3.39 -19.60 5.48
C GLU A 129 4.26 -19.92 6.70
N ARG A 130 4.04 -21.07 7.35
CA ARG A 130 4.90 -21.53 8.46
C ARG A 130 6.36 -21.68 8.03
N ASN A 131 6.60 -22.30 6.88
CA ASN A 131 7.95 -22.46 6.34
C ASN A 131 8.61 -21.11 6.08
N TRP A 132 7.87 -20.14 5.52
CA TRP A 132 8.37 -18.78 5.32
C TRP A 132 8.77 -18.10 6.62
N GLU A 133 7.94 -18.18 7.66
CA GLU A 133 8.26 -17.55 8.95
C GLU A 133 9.49 -18.19 9.61
N GLN A 134 9.64 -19.51 9.51
CA GLN A 134 10.85 -20.19 9.96
C GLN A 134 12.10 -19.70 9.21
N ILE A 135 12.07 -19.67 7.87
CA ILE A 135 13.19 -19.20 7.05
C ILE A 135 13.53 -17.73 7.38
N LYS A 136 12.52 -16.86 7.54
CA LYS A 136 12.73 -15.47 7.96
C LYS A 136 13.40 -15.37 9.34
N ALA A 137 13.02 -16.22 10.29
CA ALA A 137 13.63 -16.24 11.62
C ALA A 137 15.11 -16.68 11.57
N GLU A 138 15.42 -17.69 10.77
CA GLU A 138 16.79 -18.16 10.54
C GLU A 138 17.66 -17.09 9.86
N GLU A 139 17.12 -16.38 8.85
CA GLU A 139 17.79 -15.25 8.19
C GLU A 139 18.12 -14.11 9.15
N ARG A 140 17.17 -13.72 10.02
CA ARG A 140 17.41 -12.69 11.05
C ARG A 140 18.52 -13.12 12.02
N LYS A 141 18.48 -14.37 12.46
CA LYS A 141 19.51 -14.95 13.34
C LYS A 141 20.89 -14.95 12.68
N ALA A 142 20.97 -15.31 11.40
CA ALA A 142 22.23 -15.30 10.63
C ALA A 142 22.81 -13.89 10.46
N LYS A 143 21.97 -12.85 10.39
CA LYS A 143 22.38 -11.45 10.35
C LYS A 143 22.74 -10.85 11.72
N GLY A 144 22.62 -11.63 12.80
CA GLY A 144 22.82 -11.13 14.17
C GLY A 144 21.74 -10.13 14.61
N GLU A 145 20.60 -10.09 13.94
CA GLU A 145 19.50 -9.18 14.26
C GLU A 145 18.66 -9.78 15.40
N SER A 146 18.88 -9.29 16.63
CA SER A 146 17.98 -9.52 17.77
C SER A 146 17.15 -8.26 18.01
N LYS A 147 16.26 -7.93 17.07
CA LYS A 147 15.34 -6.81 17.23
C LYS A 147 14.07 -7.27 17.94
N SER A 148 13.55 -6.41 18.81
CA SER A 148 12.24 -6.61 19.43
C SER A 148 11.16 -6.74 18.34
N PRO A 149 10.06 -7.50 18.54
CA PRO A 149 8.96 -7.57 17.58
C PRO A 149 8.38 -6.19 17.21
N VAL A 150 8.48 -5.23 18.12
CA VAL A 150 7.99 -3.85 17.93
C VAL A 150 9.04 -2.90 17.33
N GLU A 151 10.27 -3.35 17.12
CA GLU A 151 11.34 -2.55 16.49
C GLU A 151 11.39 -2.73 14.97
N GLY A 152 11.83 -1.70 14.24
CA GLY A 152 11.97 -1.76 12.78
C GLY A 152 10.65 -1.88 12.03
N ILE A 153 9.55 -1.39 12.62
CA ILE A 153 8.31 -1.09 11.90
C ILE A 153 8.50 0.29 11.24
N PRO A 154 8.27 0.45 9.92
CA PRO A 154 8.44 1.74 9.27
C PRO A 154 7.52 2.79 9.89
N GLY A 155 8.09 3.88 10.41
CA GLY A 155 7.33 4.92 11.11
C GLY A 155 6.40 5.75 10.22
N ASN A 156 6.56 5.68 8.90
CA ASN A 156 5.72 6.40 7.94
C ASN A 156 4.48 5.60 7.50
N LEU A 157 4.26 4.40 8.05
CA LEU A 157 3.04 3.66 7.78
C LEU A 157 1.83 4.42 8.32
N PRO A 158 0.68 4.36 7.64
CA PRO A 158 -0.60 4.75 8.22
C PRO A 158 -0.83 4.05 9.56
N ALA A 159 -1.53 4.72 10.47
CA ALA A 159 -1.64 4.26 11.86
C ALA A 159 -2.26 2.86 12.00
N LEU A 160 -3.26 2.49 11.18
CA LEU A 160 -3.87 1.16 11.27
C LEU A 160 -2.94 0.08 10.69
N ALA A 161 -2.30 0.34 9.56
CA ALA A 161 -1.28 -0.54 9.00
C ALA A 161 -0.09 -0.74 9.97
N TYR A 162 0.36 0.33 10.63
CA TYR A 162 1.40 0.27 11.66
C TYR A 162 0.98 -0.60 12.85
N ALA A 163 -0.21 -0.34 13.40
CA ALA A 163 -0.76 -1.10 14.52
C ALA A 163 -0.94 -2.58 14.17
N GLN A 164 -1.48 -2.88 12.98
CA GLN A 164 -1.69 -4.25 12.53
C GLN A 164 -0.36 -4.99 12.36
N LEU A 165 0.63 -4.37 11.70
CA LEU A 165 1.95 -4.98 11.55
C LEU A 165 2.64 -5.21 12.89
N MET A 166 2.46 -4.30 13.85
CA MET A 166 2.94 -4.50 15.23
C MET A 166 2.27 -5.71 15.87
N GLN A 167 0.94 -5.79 15.80
CA GLN A 167 0.14 -6.87 16.36
C GLN A 167 0.46 -8.23 15.72
N ASP A 168 0.67 -8.28 14.39
CA ASP A 168 1.12 -9.47 13.68
C ASP A 168 2.47 -9.98 14.20
N ARG A 169 3.41 -9.06 14.47
CA ARG A 169 4.76 -9.42 14.96
C ARG A 169 4.74 -9.90 16.40
N VAL A 170 3.97 -9.25 17.28
CA VAL A 170 3.86 -9.69 18.69
C VAL A 170 3.06 -10.98 18.82
N GLY A 171 2.01 -11.17 18.00
CA GLY A 171 1.27 -12.43 17.92
C GLY A 171 2.17 -13.59 17.49
N LYS A 172 3.00 -13.40 16.47
CA LYS A 172 4.04 -14.36 16.05
C LYS A 172 5.09 -14.66 17.13
N ALA A 173 5.31 -13.72 18.06
CA ALA A 173 6.20 -13.90 19.21
C ALA A 173 5.50 -14.60 20.40
N GLY A 174 4.22 -14.97 20.26
CA GLY A 174 3.44 -15.67 21.28
C GLY A 174 2.65 -14.75 22.22
N PHE A 175 2.56 -13.45 21.93
CA PHE A 175 1.70 -12.53 22.66
C PHE A 175 0.36 -12.36 21.91
N GLU A 176 -0.53 -13.32 22.13
CA GLU A 176 -1.76 -13.53 21.36
C GLU A 176 -2.85 -14.13 22.28
N TRP A 177 -4.13 -13.84 22.00
CA TRP A 177 -5.24 -14.52 22.68
C TRP A 177 -5.44 -15.94 22.12
N ASP A 178 -6.07 -16.83 22.89
CA ASP A 178 -6.36 -18.19 22.42
C ASP A 178 -7.44 -18.21 21.32
N ASP A 179 -8.40 -17.29 21.40
CA ASP A 179 -9.45 -17.10 20.40
C ASP A 179 -9.99 -15.66 20.36
N ILE A 180 -10.89 -15.41 19.39
CA ILE A 180 -11.48 -14.10 19.12
C ILE A 180 -12.33 -13.54 20.28
N SER A 181 -12.84 -14.37 21.19
CA SER A 181 -13.66 -13.91 22.30
C SER A 181 -12.88 -12.98 23.22
N GLY A 182 -11.60 -13.28 23.46
CA GLY A 182 -10.72 -12.42 24.27
C GLY A 182 -10.55 -11.02 23.67
N VAL A 183 -10.55 -10.91 22.34
CA VAL A 183 -10.49 -9.61 21.65
C VAL A 183 -11.81 -8.85 21.77
N LEU A 184 -12.94 -9.55 21.63
CA LEU A 184 -14.27 -8.96 21.79
C LEU A 184 -14.50 -8.47 23.24
N ASP A 185 -14.07 -9.26 24.22
CA ASP A 185 -14.14 -8.89 25.63
C ASP A 185 -13.29 -7.65 25.90
N LYS A 186 -12.09 -7.56 25.30
CA LYS A 186 -11.24 -6.36 25.41
C LYS A 186 -11.91 -5.13 24.80
N ILE A 187 -12.61 -5.24 23.67
CA ILE A 187 -13.39 -4.12 23.11
C ILE A 187 -14.45 -3.61 24.09
N VAL A 188 -15.14 -4.52 24.79
CA VAL A 188 -16.15 -4.16 25.79
C VAL A 188 -15.50 -3.43 26.97
N GLU A 189 -14.33 -3.89 27.41
CA GLU A 189 -13.50 -3.26 28.44
C GLU A 189 -13.09 -1.84 28.03
N GLU A 190 -12.48 -1.65 26.85
CA GLU A 190 -12.06 -0.34 26.33
C GLU A 190 -13.23 0.65 26.23
N VAL A 191 -14.41 0.18 25.82
CA VAL A 191 -15.63 1.02 25.79
C VAL A 191 -16.09 1.41 27.20
N ALA A 192 -15.90 0.55 28.19
CA ALA A 192 -16.22 0.85 29.58
C ALA A 192 -15.21 1.85 30.17
N GLU A 193 -13.92 1.70 29.88
CA GLU A 193 -12.85 2.62 30.31
C GLU A 193 -13.05 4.00 29.69
N LEU A 194 -13.34 4.09 28.38
CA LEU A 194 -13.69 5.34 27.71
C LEU A 194 -14.90 6.05 28.32
N LYS A 195 -15.90 5.30 28.80
CA LYS A 195 -17.07 5.87 29.51
C LYS A 195 -16.73 6.37 30.90
N ALA A 196 -15.80 5.72 31.58
CA ALA A 196 -15.35 6.08 32.92
C ALA A 196 -14.35 7.25 32.93
N ALA A 197 -13.64 7.47 31.83
CA ALA A 197 -12.66 8.54 31.65
C ALA A 197 -13.26 9.93 31.97
N ALA A 198 -12.63 10.63 32.90
CA ALA A 198 -13.13 11.89 33.45
C ALA A 198 -12.53 13.10 32.72
N THR A 199 -11.28 12.98 32.28
CA THR A 199 -10.53 14.06 31.64
C THR A 199 -10.47 13.91 30.12
N PRO A 200 -10.21 15.00 29.36
CA PRO A 200 -9.97 14.91 27.92
C PRO A 200 -8.75 14.05 27.55
N GLU A 201 -7.72 14.06 28.38
CA GLU A 201 -6.50 13.27 28.18
C GLU A 201 -6.76 11.78 28.33
N GLU A 202 -7.44 11.38 29.41
CA GLU A 202 -7.90 9.99 29.60
C GLU A 202 -8.79 9.56 28.43
N LYS A 203 -9.76 10.38 28.01
CA LYS A 203 -10.61 10.03 26.85
C LYS A 203 -9.83 9.85 25.56
N MET A 204 -8.79 10.66 25.33
CA MET A 204 -7.93 10.53 24.16
C MET A 204 -7.13 9.24 24.20
N HIS A 205 -6.63 8.86 25.39
CA HIS A 205 -5.94 7.61 25.63
C HIS A 205 -6.84 6.39 25.35
N GLU A 206 -8.01 6.33 25.99
CA GLU A 206 -8.95 5.21 25.81
C GLU A 206 -9.50 5.11 24.37
N LEU A 207 -9.64 6.24 23.66
CA LEU A 207 -9.97 6.23 22.23
C LEU A 207 -8.86 5.58 21.38
N GLY A 208 -7.60 5.82 21.74
CA GLY A 208 -6.45 5.19 21.10
C GLY A 208 -6.44 3.68 21.31
N ASP A 209 -6.66 3.22 22.54
CA ASP A 209 -6.68 1.80 22.89
C ASP A 209 -7.88 1.06 22.27
N LEU A 210 -9.04 1.71 22.18
CA LEU A 210 -10.18 1.20 21.43
C LEU A 210 -9.85 1.05 19.94
N LEU A 211 -9.23 2.05 19.30
CA LEU A 211 -8.81 1.94 17.89
C LEU A 211 -7.79 0.82 17.69
N PHE A 212 -6.81 0.70 18.59
CA PHE A 212 -5.80 -0.35 18.56
C PHE A 212 -6.44 -1.74 18.68
N THR A 213 -7.42 -1.90 19.57
CA THR A 213 -8.15 -3.16 19.77
C THR A 213 -9.05 -3.50 18.57
N MET A 214 -9.66 -2.50 17.92
CA MET A 214 -10.43 -2.69 16.68
C MET A 214 -9.54 -3.16 15.51
N VAL A 215 -8.29 -2.70 15.42
CA VAL A 215 -7.30 -3.24 14.47
C VAL A 215 -7.04 -4.71 14.76
N ASN A 216 -6.91 -5.08 16.02
CA ASN A 216 -6.68 -6.46 16.43
C ASN A 216 -7.86 -7.38 16.06
N LEU A 217 -9.09 -6.93 16.25
CA LEU A 217 -10.29 -7.65 15.80
C LEU A 217 -10.28 -7.88 14.29
N THR A 218 -9.87 -6.86 13.52
CA THR A 218 -9.79 -6.95 12.07
C THR A 218 -8.76 -8.00 11.64
N ARG A 219 -7.60 -7.99 12.29
CA ARG A 219 -6.53 -8.98 12.08
C ARG A 219 -6.99 -10.41 12.39
N TRP A 220 -7.72 -10.62 13.49
CA TRP A 220 -8.31 -11.92 13.84
C TRP A 220 -9.37 -12.42 12.85
N SER A 221 -10.00 -11.49 12.13
CA SER A 221 -10.94 -11.81 11.06
C SER A 221 -10.25 -12.18 9.74
N GLY A 222 -8.91 -12.11 9.69
CA GLY A 222 -8.11 -12.35 8.48
C GLY A 222 -8.11 -11.18 7.51
N GLU A 223 -8.52 -9.99 7.96
CA GLU A 223 -8.69 -8.80 7.13
C GLU A 223 -7.58 -7.75 7.41
N HIS A 224 -7.41 -6.81 6.48
CA HIS A 224 -6.50 -5.68 6.64
C HIS A 224 -7.25 -4.42 7.11
N ALA A 225 -6.86 -3.85 8.24
CA ALA A 225 -7.55 -2.75 8.91
C ALA A 225 -7.63 -1.49 8.03
N GLU A 226 -6.53 -1.14 7.36
CA GLU A 226 -6.50 0.01 6.44
C GLU A 226 -7.49 -0.19 5.28
N ASP A 227 -7.57 -1.40 4.73
CA ASP A 227 -8.45 -1.75 3.61
C ASP A 227 -9.92 -1.77 4.04
N VAL A 228 -10.21 -2.33 5.22
CA VAL A 228 -11.56 -2.37 5.79
C VAL A 228 -12.11 -0.96 5.98
N LEU A 229 -11.31 -0.05 6.55
CA LEU A 229 -11.72 1.34 6.73
C LEU A 229 -11.80 2.09 5.40
N ARG A 230 -10.84 1.92 4.48
CA ARG A 230 -10.87 2.53 3.16
C ARG A 230 -12.13 2.14 2.38
N LYS A 231 -12.49 0.86 2.35
CA LYS A 231 -13.73 0.36 1.74
C LYS A 231 -14.98 0.91 2.43
N ALA A 232 -14.95 1.09 3.75
CA ALA A 232 -16.05 1.73 4.48
C ALA A 232 -16.22 3.21 4.07
N ASN A 233 -15.12 3.95 3.95
CA ASN A 233 -15.11 5.35 3.51
C ASN A 233 -15.64 5.48 2.07
N GLN A 234 -15.20 4.61 1.16
CA GLN A 234 -15.72 4.58 -0.22
C GLN A 234 -17.24 4.32 -0.25
N ARG A 235 -17.75 3.34 0.52
CA ARG A 235 -19.20 3.09 0.62
C ARG A 235 -19.96 4.30 1.17
N PHE A 236 -19.42 4.95 2.20
CA PHE A 236 -20.01 6.16 2.76
C PHE A 236 -20.08 7.28 1.71
N GLY A 237 -18.97 7.55 1.01
CA GLY A 237 -18.89 8.56 -0.03
C GLY A 237 -19.87 8.31 -1.18
N LYS A 238 -19.93 7.07 -1.69
CA LYS A 238 -20.89 6.66 -2.74
C LYS A 238 -22.34 6.92 -2.30
N ARG A 239 -22.69 6.59 -1.06
CA ARG A 239 -24.03 6.82 -0.51
C ARG A 239 -24.32 8.31 -0.36
N TYR A 240 -23.37 9.08 0.16
CA TYR A 240 -23.53 10.52 0.34
C TYR A 240 -23.75 11.25 -1.00
N LEU A 241 -22.92 10.97 -2.01
CA LEU A 241 -23.11 11.48 -3.38
C LEU A 241 -24.45 11.04 -3.98
N GLY A 242 -24.86 9.80 -3.69
CA GLY A 242 -26.19 9.30 -4.06
C GLY A 242 -27.33 10.12 -3.44
N MET A 243 -27.22 10.52 -2.17
CA MET A 243 -28.20 11.39 -1.53
C MET A 243 -28.26 12.76 -2.19
N GLU A 244 -27.11 13.37 -2.51
CA GLU A 244 -27.04 14.68 -3.17
C GLU A 244 -27.69 14.62 -4.54
N LYS A 245 -27.41 13.56 -5.31
CA LYS A 245 -28.06 13.31 -6.61
C LYS A 245 -29.58 13.17 -6.48
N LEU A 246 -30.06 12.36 -5.54
CA LEU A 246 -31.50 12.17 -5.30
C LEU A 246 -32.19 13.48 -4.87
N ALA A 247 -31.54 14.29 -4.05
CA ALA A 247 -32.05 15.60 -3.66
C ALA A 247 -32.13 16.54 -4.87
N ALA A 248 -31.09 16.60 -5.69
CA ALA A 248 -31.06 17.41 -6.91
C ALA A 248 -32.15 16.99 -7.91
N GLU A 249 -32.34 15.68 -8.13
CA GLU A 249 -33.42 15.13 -8.98
C GLU A 249 -34.82 15.53 -8.48
N ARG A 250 -34.97 15.73 -7.18
CA ARG A 250 -36.21 16.19 -6.53
C ARG A 250 -36.32 17.71 -6.42
N SER A 251 -35.37 18.46 -7.00
CA SER A 251 -35.27 19.91 -6.86
C SER A 251 -35.22 20.38 -5.40
N LEU A 252 -34.64 19.57 -4.51
CA LEU A 252 -34.43 19.89 -3.11
C LEU A 252 -33.02 20.45 -2.91
N ASP A 253 -32.89 21.50 -2.10
CA ASP A 253 -31.59 21.92 -1.58
C ASP A 253 -31.16 20.96 -0.46
N PHE A 254 -30.16 20.13 -0.74
CA PHE A 254 -29.69 19.12 0.19
C PHE A 254 -29.22 19.69 1.53
N ASN A 255 -28.63 20.89 1.54
CA ASN A 255 -28.03 21.45 2.75
C ASN A 255 -29.08 21.89 3.76
N SER A 256 -30.23 22.40 3.29
CA SER A 256 -31.35 22.83 4.13
C SER A 256 -32.26 21.69 4.61
N LEU A 257 -32.05 20.45 4.13
CA LEU A 257 -32.82 19.30 4.60
C LEU A 257 -32.53 19.01 6.08
N SER A 258 -33.60 18.67 6.81
CA SER A 258 -33.50 18.17 8.18
C SER A 258 -32.79 16.81 8.22
N LEU A 259 -32.30 16.42 9.40
CA LEU A 259 -31.64 15.12 9.58
C LEU A 259 -32.56 13.94 9.20
N ASN A 260 -33.85 14.02 9.50
CA ASN A 260 -34.82 12.98 9.14
C ASN A 260 -34.96 12.84 7.62
N GLN A 261 -35.01 13.96 6.89
CA GLN A 261 -35.07 13.94 5.43
C GLN A 261 -33.77 13.43 4.81
N LYS A 262 -32.61 13.80 5.40
CA LYS A 262 -31.31 13.23 4.99
C LYS A 262 -31.26 11.73 5.26
N GLU A 263 -31.78 11.26 6.39
CA GLU A 263 -31.84 9.83 6.70
C GLU A 263 -32.74 9.05 5.71
N GLU A 264 -33.87 9.61 5.30
CA GLU A 264 -34.71 9.03 4.23
C GLU A 264 -33.93 8.88 2.91
N LEU A 265 -33.21 9.94 2.50
CA LEU A 265 -32.34 9.90 1.33
C LEU A 265 -31.19 8.90 1.50
N TRP A 266 -30.61 8.78 2.70
CA TRP A 266 -29.53 7.83 3.01
C TRP A 266 -30.00 6.40 2.84
N GLN A 267 -31.17 6.05 3.40
CA GLN A 267 -31.75 4.72 3.25
C GLN A 267 -32.08 4.39 1.80
N GLU A 268 -32.48 5.38 1.01
CA GLU A 268 -32.69 5.20 -0.42
C GLU A 268 -31.40 5.03 -1.21
N ALA A 269 -30.40 5.88 -0.97
CA ALA A 269 -29.07 5.75 -1.56
C ALA A 269 -28.47 4.37 -1.26
N LYS A 270 -28.58 3.90 -0.02
CA LYS A 270 -28.13 2.55 0.38
C LYS A 270 -28.79 1.42 -0.42
N ARG A 271 -30.07 1.58 -0.82
CA ARG A 271 -30.75 0.59 -1.67
C ARG A 271 -30.26 0.61 -3.13
N LEU A 272 -29.81 1.78 -3.62
CA LEU A 272 -29.41 1.96 -5.02
C LEU A 272 -27.94 1.62 -5.27
N VAL A 273 -27.04 2.01 -4.35
CA VAL A 273 -25.58 1.92 -4.58
C VAL A 273 -24.85 0.95 -3.64
N GLY A 274 -25.55 0.27 -2.74
CA GLY A 274 -24.97 -0.67 -1.76
C GLY A 274 -24.47 0.01 -0.49
#